data_AF-A0A645EAP5-F1
#
_entry.id   AF-A0A645EAP5-F1
#
_cell.length_a   1.000
_cell.length_b   1.000
_cell.length_c   1.000
_cell.angle_alpha   90.00
_cell.angle_beta   90.00
_cell.angle_gamma   90.00
#
_symmetry.space_group_name_H-M   'P 1'
#
loop_
_entity.id
_entity.type
_entity.pdbx_description
1 polymer ?
#
loop_
_entity_poly.entity_id
_entity_poly.type
_entity_poly.pdbx_seq_one_letter_code
_entity_poly.pdbx_strand_id
1 'polypeptide(L)'
;MLFFENNFNTSLNLDTIGSYSKVLEALRLGPSASNKQPWRIIKDSQGLYHIFLEEDEKYNNTFSGIKIQNIDMGIAMCHFELAEKELGITGQWIKAKPEVQAGKLKYIVTWEEN
;
A
#
# COMPACT_ATOMS: atom_id res chain seq x y z
N MET A 1 -5.48 3.47 -10.50
CA MET A 1 -4.08 3.86 -10.23
C MET A 1 -3.75 3.46 -8.80
N LEU A 2 -2.57 2.89 -8.54
CA LEU A 2 -2.22 2.32 -7.22
C LEU A 2 -1.24 3.18 -6.42
N PHE A 3 -0.36 3.92 -7.09
CA PHE A 3 0.77 4.61 -6.49
C PHE A 3 0.71 6.11 -6.75
N PHE A 4 0.95 6.88 -5.70
CA PHE A 4 0.71 8.31 -5.66
C PHE A 4 1.87 9.05 -4.98
N GLU A 5 2.09 10.29 -5.38
CA GLU A 5 3.12 11.17 -4.81
C GLU A 5 2.46 12.29 -4.01
N ASN A 6 2.73 12.34 -2.70
CA ASN A 6 2.19 13.28 -1.70
C ASN A 6 0.66 13.28 -1.50
N ASN A 7 -0.15 13.01 -2.52
CA ASN A 7 -1.60 13.08 -2.49
C ASN A 7 -2.24 12.17 -3.54
N PHE A 8 -3.53 11.87 -3.43
CA PHE A 8 -4.24 10.94 -4.32
C PHE A 8 -4.54 11.48 -5.73
N ASN A 9 -4.11 12.69 -6.08
CA ASN A 9 -4.32 13.28 -7.41
C ASN A 9 -3.06 13.24 -8.28
N THR A 10 -1.90 12.95 -7.69
CA THR A 10 -0.61 12.94 -8.40
C THR A 10 -0.10 11.50 -8.50
N SER A 11 0.06 11.00 -9.72
CA SER A 11 0.65 9.68 -9.98
C SER A 11 2.11 9.65 -9.53
N LEU A 12 2.52 8.60 -8.82
CA LEU A 12 3.94 8.39 -8.55
C LEU A 12 4.66 7.95 -9.83
N ASN A 13 5.74 8.65 -10.19
CA ASN A 13 6.64 8.19 -11.23
C ASN A 13 7.56 7.08 -10.66
N LEU A 14 7.43 5.86 -11.16
CA LEU A 14 8.22 4.73 -10.65
C LEU A 14 9.69 4.79 -11.09
N ASP A 15 10.01 5.52 -12.16
CA ASP A 15 11.38 5.65 -12.65
C ASP A 15 12.24 6.54 -11.72
N THR A 16 11.61 7.32 -10.85
CA THR A 16 12.30 8.30 -9.97
C THR A 16 12.54 7.78 -8.54
N ILE A 17 12.04 6.61 -8.18
CA ILE A 17 12.10 6.08 -6.80
C ILE A 17 13.11 4.94 -6.61
N GLY A 18 14.00 4.71 -7.58
CA GLY A 18 15.09 3.75 -7.47
C GLY A 18 14.61 2.32 -7.18
N SER A 19 15.22 1.65 -6.19
CA SER A 19 14.92 0.26 -5.81
C SER A 19 13.46 0.05 -5.39
N TYR A 20 12.79 1.07 -4.85
CA TYR A 20 11.37 0.96 -4.47
C TYR A 20 10.42 0.75 -5.65
N SER A 21 10.86 1.00 -6.88
CA SER A 21 10.09 0.62 -8.08
C SER A 21 9.78 -0.88 -8.09
N LYS A 22 10.79 -1.71 -7.76
CA LYS A 22 10.68 -3.18 -7.68
C LYS A 22 9.83 -3.61 -6.49
N VAL A 23 9.90 -2.88 -5.38
CA VAL A 23 9.12 -3.17 -4.17
C VAL A 23 7.64 -2.90 -4.41
N LEU A 24 7.31 -1.76 -5.01
CA LEU A 24 5.94 -1.45 -5.42
C LEU A 24 5.45 -2.41 -6.50
N GLU A 25 6.33 -2.88 -7.40
CA GLU A 25 5.97 -3.92 -8.35
C GLU A 25 5.66 -5.26 -7.67
N ALA A 26 6.46 -5.69 -6.70
CA ALA A 26 6.19 -6.91 -5.93
C ALA A 26 4.84 -6.83 -5.19
N LEU A 27 4.54 -5.68 -4.59
CA LEU A 27 3.23 -5.39 -3.99
C LEU A 27 2.11 -5.46 -5.04
N ARG A 28 2.30 -4.87 -6.23
CA ARG A 28 1.32 -4.92 -7.34
C ARG A 28 1.03 -6.35 -7.80
N LEU A 29 2.03 -7.23 -7.77
CA LEU A 29 1.92 -8.64 -8.15
C LEU A 29 1.30 -9.52 -7.04
N GLY A 30 1.11 -8.98 -5.83
CA GLY A 30 0.45 -9.68 -4.74
C GLY A 30 -0.97 -10.13 -5.14
N PRO A 31 -1.38 -11.38 -4.84
CA PRO A 31 -2.73 -11.84 -5.13
C PRO A 31 -3.74 -11.05 -4.28
N SER A 32 -4.91 -10.80 -4.85
CA SER A 32 -6.06 -10.23 -4.13
C SER A 32 -7.35 -10.89 -4.56
N ALA A 33 -8.32 -10.92 -3.67
CA ALA A 33 -9.62 -11.50 -3.92
C ALA A 33 -10.30 -10.81 -5.13
N SER A 34 -10.69 -11.61 -6.13
CA SER A 34 -11.20 -11.15 -7.43
C SER A 34 -10.26 -10.16 -8.17
N ASN A 35 -8.95 -10.19 -7.87
CA ASN A 35 -7.92 -9.30 -8.41
C ASN A 35 -8.24 -7.80 -8.25
N LYS A 36 -8.93 -7.43 -7.15
CA LYS A 36 -9.37 -6.05 -6.91
C LYS A 36 -8.24 -5.09 -6.57
N GLN A 37 -7.14 -5.59 -6.00
CA GLN A 37 -5.97 -4.81 -5.59
C GLN A 37 -6.38 -3.54 -4.81
N PRO A 38 -6.99 -3.71 -3.63
CA PRO A 38 -7.67 -2.62 -2.94
C PRO A 38 -6.71 -1.64 -2.25
N TRP A 39 -5.40 -1.83 -2.38
CA TRP A 39 -4.37 -0.96 -1.82
C TRP A 39 -4.14 0.31 -2.64
N ARG A 40 -3.93 1.43 -1.96
CA ARG A 40 -3.44 2.69 -2.53
C ARG A 40 -2.22 3.13 -1.71
N ILE A 41 -1.12 3.47 -2.36
CA ILE A 41 0.14 3.83 -1.70
C ILE A 41 0.48 5.28 -2.01
N ILE A 42 0.73 6.09 -0.98
CA ILE A 42 1.33 7.42 -1.13
C ILE A 42 2.79 7.33 -0.71
N LYS A 43 3.71 7.75 -1.58
CA LYS A 43 5.05 8.16 -1.17
C LYS A 43 5.00 9.65 -0.82
N ASP A 44 5.31 10.00 0.41
CA ASP A 44 5.37 11.41 0.82
C ASP A 44 6.74 12.05 0.52
N SER A 45 6.86 13.33 0.85
CA SER A 45 8.08 14.12 0.65
C SER A 45 9.20 13.74 1.62
N GLN A 46 8.89 13.05 2.72
CA GLN A 46 9.87 12.52 3.67
C GLN A 46 10.40 11.14 3.26
N GLY A 47 9.81 10.51 2.24
CA GLY A 47 10.19 9.19 1.78
C GLY A 47 9.39 8.06 2.43
N LEU A 48 8.38 8.37 3.22
CA LEU A 48 7.49 7.39 3.85
C LEU A 48 6.48 6.85 2.84
N TYR A 49 6.16 5.56 2.94
CA TYR A 49 5.14 4.92 2.11
C TYR A 49 3.91 4.62 2.94
N HIS A 50 2.85 5.39 2.75
CA HIS A 50 1.59 5.23 3.48
C HIS A 50 0.62 4.36 2.69
N ILE A 51 0.15 3.30 3.33
CA ILE A 51 -0.75 2.31 2.75
C ILE A 51 -2.18 2.62 3.17
N PHE A 52 -3.06 2.70 2.18
CA PHE A 52 -4.49 2.91 2.35
C PHE A 52 -5.28 1.77 1.70
N LEU A 53 -6.44 1.49 2.27
CA LEU A 53 -7.43 0.56 1.76
C LEU A 53 -8.57 1.34 1.08
N GLU A 54 -8.79 1.07 -0.20
CA GLU A 54 -10.03 1.37 -0.91
C GLU A 54 -11.04 0.25 -0.65
N GLU A 55 -11.82 0.41 0.41
CA GLU A 55 -12.74 -0.63 0.84
C GLU A 55 -13.96 -0.75 -0.09
N ASP A 56 -14.24 -1.97 -0.53
CA ASP A 56 -15.50 -2.38 -1.13
C ASP A 56 -16.34 -3.06 -0.03
N GLU A 57 -17.12 -2.24 0.68
CA GLU A 57 -17.92 -2.68 1.83
C GLU A 57 -18.90 -3.79 1.44
N LYS A 58 -19.48 -3.74 0.23
CA LYS A 58 -20.40 -4.78 -0.25
C LYS A 58 -19.69 -6.11 -0.39
N TYR A 59 -18.46 -6.09 -0.89
CA TYR A 59 -17.66 -7.29 -1.03
C TYR A 59 -17.27 -7.89 0.32
N ASN A 60 -16.79 -7.08 1.27
CA ASN A 60 -16.48 -7.56 2.63
C ASN A 60 -17.73 -8.13 3.33
N ASN A 61 -18.89 -7.50 3.16
CA ASN A 61 -20.14 -7.97 3.78
C ASN A 61 -20.70 -9.27 3.16
N THR A 62 -20.24 -9.67 1.97
CA THR A 62 -20.67 -10.91 1.31
C THR A 62 -20.12 -12.16 2.00
N PHE A 63 -19.00 -12.06 2.74
CA PHE A 63 -18.33 -13.19 3.38
C PHE A 63 -18.65 -13.33 4.88
N SER A 64 -19.92 -13.09 5.27
CA SER A 64 -20.40 -13.31 6.65
C SER A 64 -19.55 -12.63 7.73
N GLY A 65 -19.08 -11.41 7.47
CA GLY A 65 -18.28 -10.62 8.41
C GLY A 65 -16.76 -10.80 8.32
N ILE A 66 -16.27 -11.69 7.44
CA ILE A 66 -14.84 -11.77 7.13
C ILE A 66 -14.43 -10.57 6.27
N LYS A 67 -13.54 -9.73 6.80
CA LYS A 67 -12.95 -8.62 6.05
C LYS A 67 -11.88 -9.12 5.10
N ILE A 68 -12.29 -9.75 4.00
CA ILE A 68 -11.38 -10.35 3.02
C ILE A 68 -10.36 -9.34 2.49
N GLN A 69 -10.74 -8.08 2.31
CA GLN A 69 -9.80 -7.05 1.87
C GLN A 69 -8.71 -6.74 2.90
N ASN A 70 -8.93 -6.99 4.20
CA ASN A 70 -7.86 -6.90 5.19
C ASN A 70 -6.81 -8.00 4.99
N ILE A 71 -7.23 -9.18 4.53
CA ILE A 71 -6.31 -10.26 4.16
C ILE A 71 -5.51 -9.84 2.91
N ASP A 72 -6.18 -9.26 1.90
CA ASP A 72 -5.51 -8.70 0.72
C ASP A 72 -4.46 -7.64 1.10
N MET A 73 -4.77 -6.75 2.06
CA MET A 73 -3.80 -5.78 2.57
C MET A 73 -2.59 -6.44 3.24
N GLY A 74 -2.81 -7.50 4.02
CA GLY A 74 -1.72 -8.26 4.64
C GLY A 74 -0.80 -8.93 3.61
N ILE A 75 -1.37 -9.45 2.52
CA ILE A 75 -0.60 -10.00 1.39
C ILE A 75 0.24 -8.90 0.73
N ALA A 76 -0.36 -7.74 0.45
CA ALA A 76 0.35 -6.59 -0.12
C ALA A 76 1.52 -6.12 0.75
N MET A 77 1.31 -6.02 2.07
CA MET A 77 2.35 -5.68 3.04
C MET A 77 3.48 -6.70 3.06
N CYS A 78 3.15 -8.00 3.06
CA CYS A 78 4.15 -9.08 3.02
C CYS A 78 4.99 -9.03 1.75
N HIS A 79 4.36 -8.85 0.59
CA HIS A 79 5.07 -8.72 -0.69
C HIS A 79 6.00 -7.51 -0.73
N PHE A 80 5.57 -6.38 -0.16
CA PHE A 80 6.40 -5.18 -0.01
C PHE A 80 7.64 -5.47 0.84
N GLU A 81 7.45 -5.96 2.06
CA GLU A 81 8.52 -6.20 3.02
C GLU A 81 9.52 -7.28 2.54
N LEU A 82 9.03 -8.33 1.88
CA LEU A 82 9.90 -9.36 1.29
C LEU A 82 10.77 -8.80 0.16
N ALA A 83 10.24 -7.90 -0.67
CA ALA A 83 11.01 -7.27 -1.74
C ALA A 83 12.06 -6.30 -1.20
N GLU A 84 11.73 -5.52 -0.16
CA GLU A 84 12.69 -4.66 0.55
C GLU A 84 13.85 -5.49 1.10
N LYS A 85 13.53 -6.58 1.79
CA LYS A 85 14.51 -7.50 2.37
C LYS A 85 15.44 -8.11 1.32
N GLU A 86 14.90 -8.52 0.18
CA GLU A 86 15.70 -9.06 -0.93
C GLU A 86 16.65 -8.00 -1.53
N LEU A 87 16.22 -6.74 -1.55
CA LEU A 87 17.02 -5.62 -2.02
C LEU A 87 18.00 -5.07 -0.98
N GLY A 88 18.02 -5.64 0.23
CA GLY A 88 18.87 -5.21 1.34
C GLY A 88 18.41 -3.89 1.98
N ILE A 89 17.16 -3.47 1.73
CA ILE A 89 16.57 -2.29 2.37
C ILE A 89 16.01 -2.70 3.72
N THR A 90 16.26 -1.89 4.74
CA THR A 90 15.76 -2.13 6.09
C THR A 90 14.81 -1.03 6.48
N GLY A 91 13.70 -1.41 7.10
CA GLY A 91 12.70 -0.48 7.58
C GLY A 91 11.71 -1.16 8.51
N GLN A 92 10.62 -0.47 8.80
CA GLN A 92 9.61 -0.92 9.75
C GLN A 92 8.21 -0.39 9.41
N TRP A 93 7.21 -1.17 9.80
CA TRP A 93 5.82 -0.75 9.78
C TRP A 93 5.47 0.07 11.02
N ILE A 94 5.12 1.34 10.82
CA ILE A 94 4.75 2.28 11.88
C ILE A 94 3.33 2.82 11.71
N LYS A 95 2.78 3.36 12.80
CA LYS A 95 1.52 4.12 12.79
C LYS A 95 1.81 5.61 12.71
N ALA A 96 2.16 6.07 11.51
CA ALA A 96 2.37 7.48 11.18
C ALA A 96 1.39 7.90 10.08
N LYS A 97 0.12 8.13 10.47
CA LYS A 97 -0.91 8.55 9.52
C LYS A 97 -0.57 9.94 8.97
N PRO A 98 -0.47 10.13 7.64
CA PRO A 98 -0.15 11.42 7.06
C PRO A 98 -1.35 12.36 7.08
N GLU A 99 -1.08 13.66 7.07
CA GLU A 99 -2.10 14.70 6.89
C GLU A 99 -2.46 14.85 5.41
N VAL A 100 -3.23 13.89 4.88
CA VAL A 100 -3.70 13.89 3.49
C VAL A 100 -5.21 13.70 3.40
N GLN A 101 -5.83 14.39 2.45
CA GLN A 101 -7.26 14.22 2.16
C GLN A 101 -7.50 12.88 1.46
N ALA A 102 -7.87 11.86 2.24
CA ALA A 102 -8.04 10.48 1.77
C ALA A 102 -9.47 10.10 1.34
N GLY A 103 -10.45 11.00 1.52
CA GLY A 103 -11.84 10.71 1.18
C GLY A 103 -12.36 9.46 1.90
N LYS A 104 -12.77 8.45 1.13
CA LYS A 104 -13.25 7.15 1.65
C LYS A 104 -12.14 6.14 1.93
N LEU A 105 -10.90 6.43 1.52
CA LEU A 105 -9.78 5.53 1.71
C LEU A 105 -9.44 5.42 3.20
N LYS A 106 -9.23 4.20 3.68
CA LYS A 106 -8.94 3.90 5.08
C LYS A 106 -7.44 3.74 5.25
N TYR A 107 -6.83 4.55 6.10
CA TYR A 107 -5.42 4.40 6.45
C TYR A 107 -5.16 3.04 7.12
N ILE A 108 -4.13 2.33 6.68
CA ILE A 108 -3.72 1.04 7.24
C ILE A 108 -2.44 1.19 8.04
N VAL A 109 -1.34 1.59 7.40
CA VAL A 109 -0.01 1.62 8.02
C VAL A 109 0.95 2.47 7.18
N THR A 110 2.14 2.72 7.70
CA THR A 110 3.23 3.42 7.00
C THR A 110 4.50 2.60 7.07
N TRP A 111 5.21 2.50 5.95
CA TRP A 111 6.59 2.02 5.92
C TRP A 111 7.53 3.20 6.12
N GLU A 112 8.48 3.03 7.03
CA GLU A 112 9.60 3.91 7.27
C GLU A 112 10.89 3.11 7.03
N GLU A 113 11.72 3.58 6.10
CA GLU A 113 13.09 3.08 5.94
C GLU A 113 13.97 3.57 7.09
N ASN A 114 14.90 2.74 7.55
CA ASN A 114 15.84 3.07 8.63
C ASN A 114 16.95 4.03 8.18
#